data_AF-A0A7X7ALN8-F1
#
_entry.id   AF-A0A7X7ALN8-F1
#
_cell.length_a   1.000
_cell.length_b   1.000
_cell.length_c   1.000
_cell.angle_alpha   90.00
_cell.angle_beta   90.00
_cell.angle_gamma   90.00
#
_symmetry.space_group_name_H-M   'P 1'
#
loop_
_entity.id
_entity.type
_entity.pdbx_description
1 polymer ?
#
loop_
_entity_poly.entity_id
_entity_poly.type
_entity_poly.pdbx_seq_one_letter_code
_entity_poly.pdbx_strand_id
1 'polypeptide(L)' 'LEGENAIAKNRELMGATDPKKAEPGTIRADFADSIDANAVHGSDAPETAAVEIAFFFPESNIHSR' A
#
# COMPACT_ATOMS: atom_id res chain seq x y z
N LEU A 1 7.05 2.81 3.80
CA LEU A 1 6.97 4.15 3.17
C LEU A 1 6.76 5.17 4.28
N GLU A 2 7.38 6.34 4.20
CA GLU A 2 7.25 7.42 5.19
C GLU A 2 6.92 8.74 4.48
N GLY A 3 6.12 9.59 5.12
CA GLY A 3 5.78 10.92 4.60
C GLY A 3 4.40 11.42 5.03
N GLU A 4 4.12 12.69 4.76
CA GLU A 4 2.81 13.29 5.05
C GLU A 4 1.70 12.60 4.24
N ASN A 5 0.64 12.17 4.93
CA ASN A 5 -0.48 11.40 4.38
C ASN A 5 -0.05 10.10 3.66
N ALA A 6 1.07 9.48 4.08
CA ALA A 6 1.65 8.32 3.40
C ALA A 6 0.68 7.15 3.19
N ILE A 7 -0.21 6.88 4.15
CA ILE A 7 -1.22 5.81 4.03
C ILE A 7 -2.15 6.10 2.85
N ALA A 8 -2.77 7.28 2.83
CA ALA A 8 -3.70 7.67 1.77
C ALA A 8 -3.00 7.76 0.40
N LYS A 9 -1.82 8.40 0.35
CA LYS A 9 -1.02 8.52 -0.89
C LYS A 9 -0.59 7.16 -1.44
N ASN A 10 -0.18 6.22 -0.57
CA ASN A 10 0.14 4.88 -1.02
C ASN A 10 -1.09 4.19 -1.63
N ARG A 11 -2.26 4.32 -1.01
CA ARG A 11 -3.51 3.73 -1.53
C ARG A 11 -3.93 4.33 -2.87
N GLU A 12 -3.74 5.64 -3.05
CA GLU A 12 -3.97 6.32 -4.31
C GLU A 12 -3.05 5.77 -5.41
N LEU A 13 -1.75 5.64 -5.12
CA LEU A 13 -0.77 5.05 -6.06
C LEU A 13 -1.08 3.58 -6.38
N MET A 14 -1.56 2.82 -5.40
CA MET A 14 -1.95 1.42 -5.60
C MET A 14 -3.13 1.27 -6.56
N GLY A 15 -4.13 2.14 -6.45
CA GLY A 15 -5.39 2.03 -7.19
C GLY A 15 -6.39 1.03 -6.57
N ALA A 16 -7.57 0.94 -7.19
CA ALA A 16 -8.66 0.08 -6.72
C ALA A 16 -8.23 -1.39 -6.62
N THR A 17 -8.78 -2.14 -5.65
CA THR A 17 -8.41 -3.55 -5.39
C THR A 17 -8.62 -4.46 -6.60
N ASP A 18 -9.70 -4.23 -7.36
CA ASP A 18 -9.92 -4.89 -8.64
C ASP A 18 -9.21 -4.07 -9.73
N PRO A 19 -8.18 -4.61 -10.40
CA PRO A 19 -7.42 -3.87 -11.40
C PRO A 19 -8.28 -3.39 -12.57
N LYS A 20 -9.41 -4.04 -12.85
CA LYS A 20 -10.36 -3.59 -13.88
C LYS A 20 -11.08 -2.29 -13.53
N LYS A 21 -11.01 -1.88 -12.25
CA LYS A 21 -11.58 -0.64 -11.71
C LYS A 21 -10.50 0.35 -11.28
N ALA A 22 -9.23 0.00 -11.45
CA ALA A 22 -8.11 0.87 -11.08
C ALA A 22 -7.90 1.90 -12.18
N GLU A 23 -7.61 3.14 -11.80
CA GLU A 23 -7.36 4.23 -12.75
C GLU A 23 -6.04 3.99 -13.51
N PRO A 24 -5.95 4.37 -14.80
CA PRO A 24 -4.72 4.22 -15.58
C PRO A 24 -3.50 4.87 -14.90
N GLY A 25 -2.35 4.18 -14.89
CA GLY A 25 -1.12 4.66 -14.25
C GLY A 25 -1.02 4.36 -12.75
N THR A 26 -2.05 3.75 -12.15
CA THR A 26 -1.92 3.16 -10.81
C THR A 26 -1.22 1.80 -10.89
N ILE A 27 -0.59 1.38 -9.80
CA ILE A 27 0.17 0.12 -9.75
C ILE A 27 -0.70 -1.07 -10.16
N ARG A 28 -1.95 -1.12 -9.72
CA ARG A 28 -2.86 -2.22 -10.07
C ARG A 28 -3.35 -2.15 -11.52
N ALA A 29 -3.54 -0.97 -12.09
CA ALA A 29 -3.88 -0.88 -13.51
C ALA A 29 -2.73 -1.39 -14.40
N ASP A 30 -1.49 -1.12 -14.01
CA ASP A 30 -0.32 -1.39 -14.84
C ASP A 30 0.30 -2.78 -14.61
N PHE A 31 0.17 -3.37 -13.42
CA PHE A 31 0.94 -4.55 -13.02
C PHE A 31 0.13 -5.71 -12.42
N ALA A 32 -1.16 -5.56 -12.16
CA ALA A 32 -1.96 -6.66 -11.60
C ALA A 32 -2.64 -7.50 -12.69
N ASP A 33 -2.59 -8.82 -12.54
CA ASP A 33 -3.22 -9.75 -13.48
C ASP A 33 -4.71 -9.96 -13.18
N SER A 34 -5.09 -9.92 -11.90
CA SER A 34 -6.46 -10.18 -11.44
C SER A 34 -6.71 -9.58 -10.05
N ILE A 35 -7.94 -9.72 -9.54
CA ILE A 35 -8.28 -9.29 -8.17
C ILE A 35 -7.53 -10.10 -7.11
N ASP A 36 -7.24 -11.37 -7.38
CA ASP A 36 -6.53 -12.27 -6.46
C ASP A 36 -5.01 -12.09 -6.58
N ALA A 37 -4.52 -11.80 -7.80
CA ALA A 37 -3.11 -11.51 -8.09
C ALA A 37 -2.93 -10.00 -8.35
N ASN A 38 -3.25 -9.18 -7.36
CA ASN A 38 -3.36 -7.73 -7.51
C ASN A 38 -2.07 -6.93 -7.22
N ALA A 39 -0.91 -7.57 -7.38
CA ALA A 39 0.45 -7.03 -7.27
C ALA A 39 0.89 -6.48 -5.89
N VAL A 40 0.07 -5.69 -5.19
CA VAL A 40 0.50 -4.91 -4.02
C VAL A 40 -0.54 -4.88 -2.88
N HIS A 41 -0.01 -4.81 -1.66
CA HIS A 41 -0.73 -4.53 -0.42
C HIS A 41 -0.35 -3.15 0.13
N GLY A 42 -1.24 -2.57 0.93
CA GLY A 42 -0.96 -1.39 1.73
C GLY A 42 -2.02 -1.20 2.80
N SER A 43 -1.57 -0.83 4.01
CA SER A 43 -2.42 -0.59 5.17
C SER A 43 -3.54 0.40 4.84
N ASP A 44 -4.70 0.23 5.47
CA ASP A 44 -5.91 0.98 5.14
C ASP A 44 -6.27 2.09 6.14
N ALA A 45 -5.66 2.06 7.34
CA ALA A 45 -5.90 3.02 8.42
C ALA A 45 -4.63 3.21 9.27
N PRO A 46 -4.55 4.28 10.08
CA PRO A 46 -3.42 4.48 11.00
C PRO A 46 -3.21 3.30 11.96
N GLU A 47 -4.29 2.71 12.48
CA GLU A 47 -4.23 1.62 13.43
C GLU A 47 -3.72 0.33 12.78
N THR A 48 -4.18 0.00 11.57
CA THR A 48 -3.72 -1.17 10.81
C THR A 48 -2.28 -1.00 10.33
N ALA A 49 -1.88 0.22 9.96
CA ALA A 49 -0.49 0.53 9.62
C ALA A 49 0.45 0.27 10.80
N ALA A 50 0.09 0.71 12.01
CA ALA A 50 0.89 0.46 13.20
C ALA A 50 1.06 -1.05 13.49
N VAL A 51 -0.04 -1.82 13.39
CA VAL A 51 -0.02 -3.27 13.61
C VAL A 51 0.81 -3.99 12.55
N GLU A 52 0.61 -3.69 11.27
CA GLU A 52 1.30 -4.35 10.16
C GLU A 52 2.80 -4.04 10.15
N ILE A 53 3.19 -2.79 10.43
CA ILE A 53 4.61 -2.42 10.53
C ILE A 53 5.27 -3.21 11.66
N ALA A 54 4.66 -3.25 12.84
CA ALA A 54 5.19 -3.98 14.00
C ALA A 54 5.22 -5.50 13.79
N PHE A 55 4.32 -6.04 12.96
CA PHE A 55 4.31 -7.46 12.60
C PHE A 55 5.56 -7.84 11.79
N PHE A 56 6.01 -6.99 10.86
CA PHE A 56 7.14 -7.30 9.98
C PHE A 56 8.48 -6.77 10.49
N PHE A 57 8.50 -5.65 11.21
CA PHE A 57 9.73 -4.94 11.53
C PHE A 57 9.79 -4.58 13.03
N PRO A 58 10.89 -4.91 13.72
CA PRO A 58 11.17 -4.29 15.01
C PRO A 58 11.52 -2.81 14.80
N GLU A 59 11.14 -1.94 15.74
CA GLU A 59 11.38 -0.49 15.64
C GLU A 59 12.86 -0.13 15.42
N SER A 60 13.79 -0.92 15.96
CA SER A 60 15.23 -0.74 15.78
C SER A 60 15.71 -0.84 14.32
N ASN A 61 14.90 -1.46 13.45
CA ASN A 61 15.19 -1.64 12.04
C ASN A 61 14.42 -0.64 11.14
N ILE A 62 13.78 0.36 11.74
CA ILE A 62 13.09 1.44 11.03
C ILE A 62 13.95 2.70 11.14
N HIS A 63 14.29 3.30 9.99
CA HIS A 63 15.23 4.42 9.91
C HIS A 63 14.59 5.59 9.16
N SER A 64 13.94 6.51 9.90
CA SER A 64 13.34 7.74 9.37
C SER A 64 14.38 8.73 8.85
N ARG A 65 14.01 9.55 7.85
CA ARG A 65 14.91 10.52 7.19
C ARG A 65 14.20 11.62 6.42
#